data_AF-A0A223P0I0-F1
#
_entry.id   AF-A0A223P0I0-F1
#
_cell.length_a   1.000
_cell.length_b   1.000
_cell.length_c   1.000
_cell.angle_alpha   90.00
_cell.angle_beta   90.00
_cell.angle_gamma   90.00
#
_symmetry.space_group_name_H-M   'P 1'
#
loop_
_entity.id
_entity.type
_entity.pdbx_description
1 polymer ?
#
loop_
_entity_poly.entity_id
_entity_poly.type
_entity_poly.pdbx_seq_one_letter_code
_entity_poly.pdbx_strand_id
1 'polypeptide(L)'
;MNLINYNNILYIGDEAQACIRIIEAFNNKLADIERAYAAWFTNRSADGLLTRHDKLQHHIHYHFEGGIAAFKFKNEDTLPAIIRNECFVACKSLAAEQLFVLS
;
A
#
# COMPACT_ATOMS: atom_id res chain seq x y z
N MET A 1 12.41 -16.50 -14.00
CA MET A 1 11.26 -16.94 -13.18
C MET A 1 11.07 -15.87 -12.10
N ASN A 2 10.15 -14.93 -12.32
CA ASN A 2 9.84 -13.93 -11.29
C ASN A 2 8.94 -14.62 -10.26
N LEU A 3 9.51 -15.04 -9.13
CA LEU A 3 8.70 -15.34 -7.96
C LEU A 3 7.98 -14.03 -7.60
N ILE A 4 6.67 -13.98 -7.81
CA ILE A 4 5.83 -12.97 -7.20
C ILE A 4 5.95 -13.21 -5.69
N ASN A 5 6.78 -12.40 -5.05
CA ASN A 5 7.00 -12.47 -3.62
C ASN A 5 5.70 -11.96 -2.99
N TYR A 6 4.91 -12.84 -2.37
CA TYR A 6 3.55 -12.59 -1.83
C TYR A 6 3.43 -11.42 -0.82
N ASN A 7 4.53 -10.74 -0.50
CA ASN A 7 4.61 -9.69 0.53
C ASN A 7 3.75 -8.46 0.24
N ASN A 8 3.25 -8.30 -0.97
CA ASN A 8 2.53 -7.12 -1.43
C ASN A 8 1.18 -7.44 -2.09
N ILE A 9 0.71 -8.67 -1.98
CA ILE A 9 -0.61 -9.07 -2.51
C ILE A 9 -1.68 -8.63 -1.52
N LEU A 10 -2.62 -7.84 -2.02
CA LEU A 10 -3.76 -7.34 -1.28
C LEU A 10 -4.96 -8.28 -1.41
N TYR A 11 -5.22 -8.84 -2.58
CA TYR A 11 -6.42 -9.64 -2.83
C TYR A 11 -6.17 -10.69 -3.92
N ILE A 12 -6.81 -11.86 -3.78
CA ILE A 12 -6.89 -12.91 -4.80
C ILE A 12 -8.35 -13.34 -4.93
N GLY A 13 -8.94 -13.18 -6.11
CA GLY A 13 -10.30 -13.61 -6.43
C GLY A 13 -10.93 -12.82 -7.57
N ASP A 14 -12.16 -13.17 -7.92
CA ASP A 14 -12.87 -12.60 -9.08
C ASP A 14 -13.96 -11.59 -8.67
N GLU A 15 -14.14 -11.33 -7.37
CA GLU A 15 -15.20 -10.47 -6.85
C GLU A 15 -14.70 -9.02 -6.79
N ALA A 16 -15.10 -8.21 -7.78
CA ALA A 16 -14.64 -6.83 -7.91
C ALA A 16 -14.95 -5.97 -6.68
N GLN A 17 -16.10 -6.16 -6.02
CA GLN A 17 -16.46 -5.38 -4.84
C GLN A 17 -15.55 -5.73 -3.65
N ALA A 18 -15.19 -7.01 -3.46
CA ALA A 18 -14.24 -7.43 -2.45
C ALA A 18 -12.86 -6.84 -2.71
N CYS A 19 -12.41 -6.82 -3.96
CA CYS A 19 -11.16 -6.19 -4.35
C CYS A 19 -11.15 -4.70 -3.96
N ILE A 20 -12.21 -3.95 -4.30
CA ILE A 20 -12.35 -2.53 -3.96
C ILE A 20 -12.33 -2.32 -2.45
N ARG A 21 -13.12 -3.08 -1.67
CA ARG A 21 -13.16 -2.96 -0.20
C ARG A 21 -11.78 -3.12 0.43
N ILE A 22 -10.96 -4.00 -0.12
CA ILE A 22 -9.61 -4.26 0.39
C ILE A 22 -8.63 -3.15 0.01
N ILE A 23 -8.75 -2.57 -1.19
CA ILE A 23 -7.97 -1.39 -1.57
C ILE A 23 -8.32 -0.22 -0.66
N GLU A 24 -9.61 -0.02 -0.36
CA GLU A 24 -10.06 1.02 0.58
C GLU A 24 -9.51 0.78 1.99
N ALA A 25 -9.57 -0.46 2.49
CA ALA A 25 -8.99 -0.83 3.77
C ALA A 25 -7.47 -0.58 3.83
N PHE A 26 -6.76 -0.90 2.74
CA PHE A 26 -5.33 -0.61 2.65
C PHE A 26 -5.05 0.89 2.59
N ASN A 27 -5.80 1.67 1.82
CA ASN A 27 -5.68 3.13 1.79
C ASN A 27 -5.88 3.75 3.19
N ASN A 28 -6.81 3.22 3.98
CA ASN A 28 -6.98 3.67 5.37
C ASN A 28 -5.74 3.36 6.22
N LYS A 29 -5.15 2.17 6.07
CA LYS A 29 -3.88 1.84 6.74
C LYS A 29 -2.73 2.74 6.30
N LEU A 30 -2.66 3.09 5.01
CA LEU A 30 -1.66 4.05 4.52
C LEU A 30 -1.83 5.43 5.18
N ALA A 31 -3.07 5.90 5.38
CA ALA A 31 -3.33 7.15 6.07
C ALA A 31 -2.92 7.11 7.56
N ASP A 32 -3.12 5.96 8.23
CA ASP A 32 -2.65 5.77 9.61
C ASP A 32 -1.12 5.78 9.71
N ILE A 33 -0.43 5.13 8.77
CA ILE A 33 1.04 5.17 8.66
C ILE A 33 1.50 6.61 8.39
N GLU A 34 0.88 7.31 7.44
CA GLU A 34 1.20 8.72 7.16
C GLU A 34 1.08 9.59 8.41
N ARG A 35 0.05 9.37 9.25
CA ARG A 35 -0.13 10.08 10.51
C ARG A 35 0.94 9.73 11.55
N ALA A 36 1.30 8.45 11.66
CA ALA A 36 2.35 8.00 12.58
C ALA A 36 3.72 8.60 12.23
N TYR A 37 3.99 8.80 10.93
CA TYR A 37 5.23 9.38 10.42
C TYR A 37 5.03 10.82 9.90
N ALA A 38 4.02 11.55 10.42
CA ALA A 38 3.63 12.86 9.89
C ALA A 38 4.80 13.85 9.80
N ALA A 39 5.68 13.88 10.80
CA ALA A 39 6.85 14.74 10.82
C ALA A 39 7.78 14.52 9.61
N TRP A 40 7.89 13.30 9.09
CA TRP A 40 8.67 13.02 7.90
C TRP A 40 7.99 13.58 6.64
N PHE A 41 6.68 13.33 6.49
CA PHE A 41 5.90 13.78 5.34
C PHE A 41 5.74 15.31 5.28
N THR A 42 5.54 15.97 6.43
CA THR A 42 5.39 17.44 6.48
C THR A 42 6.69 18.17 6.17
N ASN A 43 7.85 17.57 6.45
CA ASN A 43 9.15 18.15 6.16
C ASN A 43 9.62 17.91 4.72
N ARG A 44 8.84 17.20 3.92
CA ARG A 44 9.15 16.87 2.53
C ARG A 44 8.15 17.56 1.60
N SER A 45 8.66 18.40 0.71
CA SER A 45 7.84 18.95 -0.37
C SER A 45 7.47 17.84 -1.35
N ALA A 46 6.20 17.78 -1.75
CA ALA A 46 5.79 16.99 -2.89
C ALA A 46 6.49 17.54 -4.14
N ASP A 47 6.98 16.66 -5.03
CA ASP A 47 7.72 17.06 -6.23
C ASP A 47 7.00 18.17 -6.99
N GLY A 48 7.69 19.31 -7.15
CA GLY A 48 7.23 20.46 -7.92
C GLY A 48 6.20 21.38 -7.25
N LEU A 49 5.76 21.12 -6.00
CA LEU A 49 4.78 21.97 -5.31
C LEU A 49 5.21 22.27 -3.86
N LEU A 50 5.81 23.45 -3.66
CA LEU A 50 6.25 23.96 -2.35
C LEU A 50 5.14 24.02 -1.28
N THR A 51 3.87 24.01 -1.70
CA THR A 51 2.69 24.15 -0.83
C THR A 51 2.00 22.83 -0.51
N ARG A 52 2.50 21.69 -1.02
CA ARG A 52 1.93 20.37 -0.73
C ARG A 52 2.98 19.50 -0.07
N HIS A 53 2.61 18.95 1.08
CA HIS A 53 3.40 17.90 1.72
C HIS A 53 3.27 16.61 0.93
N ASP A 54 4.35 15.85 0.92
CA ASP A 54 4.35 14.52 0.33
C ASP A 54 3.32 13.61 1.04
N LYS A 55 2.78 12.62 0.32
CA LYS A 55 1.79 11.68 0.86
C LYS A 55 2.15 10.27 0.52
N LEU A 56 1.90 9.34 1.44
CA LEU A 56 2.28 7.94 1.26
C LEU A 56 1.63 7.32 0.03
N GLN A 57 0.37 7.67 -0.24
CA GLN A 57 -0.37 7.26 -1.43
C GLN A 57 0.34 7.60 -2.76
N HIS A 58 1.14 8.67 -2.80
CA HIS A 58 1.85 9.07 -4.02
C HIS A 58 3.03 8.15 -4.35
N HIS A 59 3.50 7.35 -3.39
CA HIS A 59 4.59 6.39 -3.57
C HIS A 59 4.10 5.00 -3.96
N ILE A 60 2.78 4.77 -3.95
CA ILE A 60 2.17 3.46 -4.19
C ILE A 60 1.64 3.38 -5.64
N HIS A 61 1.76 2.20 -6.24
CA HIS A 61 1.15 1.84 -7.51
C HIS A 61 0.45 0.50 -7.35
N TYR A 62 -0.83 0.43 -7.71
CA TYR A 62 -1.58 -0.82 -7.73
C TYR A 62 -1.39 -1.58 -9.04
N HIS A 63 -1.21 -2.89 -8.96
CA HIS A 63 -1.12 -3.82 -10.08
C HIS A 63 -2.28 -4.81 -10.01
N PHE A 64 -2.98 -4.97 -11.13
CA PHE A 64 -4.15 -5.85 -11.25
C PHE A 64 -3.95 -6.82 -12.41
N GLU A 65 -3.92 -8.12 -12.12
CA GLU A 65 -3.73 -9.15 -13.14
C GLU A 65 -4.34 -10.48 -12.70
N GLY A 66 -5.23 -11.06 -13.52
CA GLY A 66 -5.76 -12.41 -13.31
C GLY A 66 -6.42 -12.64 -11.94
N GLY A 67 -7.23 -11.69 -11.47
CA GLY A 67 -7.90 -11.77 -10.16
C GLY A 67 -6.98 -11.43 -8.97
N ILE A 68 -5.73 -11.04 -9.22
CA ILE A 68 -4.79 -10.62 -8.18
C ILE A 68 -4.71 -9.10 -8.15
N ALA A 69 -4.90 -8.52 -6.97
CA ALA A 69 -4.53 -7.14 -6.69
C ALA A 69 -3.29 -7.11 -5.81
N ALA A 70 -2.26 -6.38 -6.23
CA ALA A 70 -1.04 -6.16 -5.47
C ALA A 70 -0.67 -4.68 -5.46
N PHE A 71 0.11 -4.25 -4.48
CA PHE A 71 0.70 -2.91 -4.48
C PHE A 71 2.21 -2.98 -4.73
N LYS A 72 2.80 -1.94 -5.28
CA LYS A 72 4.26 -1.78 -5.36
C LYS A 72 4.61 -0.34 -5.05
N PHE A 73 5.83 -0.11 -4.57
CA PHE A 73 6.37 1.24 -4.56
C PHE A 73 6.73 1.67 -5.98
N LYS A 74 6.63 2.96 -6.27
CA LYS A 74 7.12 3.52 -7.54
C LYS A 74 8.65 3.38 -7.60
N ASN A 75 9.20 3.24 -8.81
CA ASN A 75 10.65 2.99 -8.98
C ASN A 75 11.54 4.10 -8.39
N GLU A 76 11.02 5.31 -8.28
CA GLU A 76 11.72 6.49 -7.75
C GLU A 76 11.27 6.82 -6.32
N ASP A 77 10.66 5.87 -5.60
CA ASP A 77 10.31 6.09 -4.20
C ASP A 77 11.57 6.32 -3.36
N THR A 78 11.50 7.31 -2.49
CA THR A 78 12.56 7.61 -1.53
C THR A 78 12.06 7.41 -0.10
N LEU A 79 11.06 6.54 0.09
CA LEU A 79 10.52 6.29 1.41
C LEU A 79 11.60 5.62 2.28
N PRO A 80 11.75 6.05 3.53
CA PRO A 80 12.57 5.34 4.50
C PRO A 80 12.16 3.86 4.58
N ALA A 81 13.15 2.98 4.76
CA ALA A 81 12.90 1.54 4.87
C ALA A 81 11.87 1.19 5.96
N ILE A 82 11.84 1.95 7.05
CA ILE A 82 10.87 1.76 8.13
C ILE A 82 9.43 2.00 7.65
N ILE A 83 9.16 3.08 6.91
CA ILE A 83 7.82 3.38 6.36
C ILE A 83 7.43 2.33 5.31
N ARG A 84 8.38 1.88 4.49
CA ARG A 84 8.12 0.79 3.52
C ARG A 84 7.73 -0.52 4.23
N ASN A 85 8.42 -0.87 5.31
CA ASN A 85 8.11 -2.06 6.09
C ASN A 85 6.71 -1.99 6.71
N GLU A 86 6.29 -0.83 7.21
CA GLU A 86 4.93 -0.61 7.74
C GLU A 86 3.86 -0.89 6.68
N CYS A 87 4.09 -0.45 5.43
CA CYS A 87 3.17 -0.74 4.32
C CYS A 87 3.08 -2.24 4.03
N PHE A 88 4.22 -2.95 4.03
CA PHE A 88 4.24 -4.40 3.85
C PHE A 88 3.53 -5.13 4.99
N VAL A 89 3.72 -4.69 6.24
CA VAL A 89 3.02 -5.25 7.42
C VAL A 89 1.51 -5.03 7.30
N ALA A 90 1.08 -3.82 6.95
CA ALA A 90 -0.34 -3.51 6.74
C ALA A 90 -0.98 -4.38 5.65
N CYS A 91 -0.29 -4.57 4.53
CA CYS A 91 -0.73 -5.47 3.46
C CYS A 91 -0.88 -6.91 3.94
N LYS A 92 0.14 -7.44 4.65
CA LYS A 92 0.11 -8.81 5.18
C LYS A 92 -1.02 -9.02 6.19
N SER A 93 -1.29 -8.03 7.05
CA SER A 93 -2.40 -8.09 8.00
C SER A 93 -3.73 -8.22 7.28
N LEU A 94 -3.98 -7.37 6.27
CA LEU A 94 -5.22 -7.40 5.49
C LEU A 94 -5.38 -8.70 4.69
N ALA A 95 -4.29 -9.22 4.12
CA ALA A 95 -4.32 -10.50 3.41
C ALA A 95 -4.62 -11.68 4.37
N ALA A 96 -4.05 -11.66 5.58
CA ALA A 96 -4.33 -12.68 6.60
C ALA A 96 -5.79 -12.61 7.09
N GLU A 97 -6.33 -11.42 7.28
CA GLU A 97 -7.75 -11.21 7.64
C GLU A 97 -8.70 -11.80 6.59
N GLN A 98 -8.37 -11.68 5.30
CA GLN A 98 -9.15 -12.32 4.24
C GLN A 98 -9.11 -13.85 4.30
N LEU A 99 -7.92 -14.42 4.48
CA LEU A 99 -7.77 -15.88 4.54
C LEU A 99 -8.51 -16.48 5.74
N PHE A 100 -8.57 -15.76 6.86
CA PHE A 100 -9.31 -16.18 8.04
C PHE A 100 -10.84 -16.11 7.86
N VAL A 101 -11.36 -15.14 7.10
CA VAL A 101 -12.81 -15.03 6.80
C VAL A 101 -13.27 -16.09 5.79
N LEU A 102 -12.34 -16.61 4.96
CA LEU A 102 -12.63 -17.65 3.96
C LEU A 102 -12.47 -19.09 4.49
N SER A 103 -11.89 -19.27 5.68
CA SER A 103 -11.70 -20.56 6.36
C SER A 103 -12.83 -20.87 7.33
#